data_AF-A0A0Q6YG65-F1
#
_entry.id   AF-A0A0Q6YG65-F1
#
_cell.length_a   1.000
_cell.length_b   1.000
_cell.length_c   1.000
_cell.angle_alpha   90.00
_cell.angle_beta   90.00
_cell.angle_gamma   90.00
#
_symmetry.space_group_name_H-M   'P 1'
#
loop_
_entity.id
_entity.type
_entity.pdbx_description
1 polymer ?
#
loop_
_entity_poly.entity_id
_entity_poly.type
_entity_poly.pdbx_seq_one_letter_code
_entity_poly.pdbx_strand_id
1 'polypeptide(L)' 'MSATQQHLHGTCHARHLGSPDPPSPGTQDVRVAREHRRFLAAPAERPARGRTRDAPPQLPTR' A
#
# COMPACT_ATOMS: atom_id res chain seq x y z
N MET A 1 -19.36 20.34 -7.51
CA MET A 1 -19.74 19.80 -6.19
C MET A 1 -18.49 19.34 -5.46
N SER A 2 -18.26 19.77 -4.22
CA SER A 2 -17.04 19.48 -3.45
C SER A 2 -17.20 18.24 -2.56
N ALA A 3 -16.18 17.37 -2.51
CA ALA A 3 -16.16 16.16 -1.68
C ALA A 3 -16.34 16.47 -0.20
N THR A 4 -15.77 17.59 0.28
CA THR A 4 -15.96 18.06 1.66
C THR A 4 -17.41 18.41 1.94
N GLN A 5 -18.10 19.02 0.97
CA GLN A 5 -19.49 19.44 1.11
C GLN A 5 -20.44 18.25 1.15
N GLN A 6 -20.21 17.23 0.33
CA GLN A 6 -20.96 15.97 0.38
C GLN A 6 -20.72 15.22 1.70
N HIS A 7 -19.47 15.23 2.21
CA HIS A 7 -19.15 14.60 3.48
C HIS A 7 -19.89 15.27 4.64
N LEU A 8 -19.88 16.59 4.75
CA LEU A 8 -20.61 17.30 5.79
C LEU A 8 -22.11 16.97 5.78
N HIS A 9 -22.70 16.87 4.58
CA HIS A 9 -24.10 16.48 4.44
C HIS A 9 -24.34 15.03 4.90
N GLY A 10 -23.49 14.10 4.47
CA GLY A 10 -23.58 12.68 4.84
C GLY A 10 -23.41 12.45 6.35
N THR A 11 -22.50 13.19 6.99
CA THR A 11 -22.28 13.16 8.44
C THR A 11 -23.50 13.68 9.20
N CYS A 12 -24.07 14.81 8.78
CA CYS A 12 -25.31 15.32 9.38
C CYS A 12 -26.47 14.32 9.25
N HIS A 13 -26.60 13.69 8.08
CA HIS A 13 -27.63 12.69 7.82
C HIS A 13 -27.43 11.42 8.64
N ALA A 14 -26.19 10.91 8.73
CA ALA A 14 -25.85 9.73 9.52
C ALA A 14 -26.15 9.94 11.02
N ARG A 15 -25.80 11.10 11.56
CA ARG A 15 -26.12 11.48 12.94
C ARG A 15 -27.62 11.57 13.20
N HIS A 16 -28.39 12.08 12.23
CA HIS A 16 -29.83 12.16 12.34
C HIS A 16 -30.50 10.78 12.36
N LEU A 17 -29.94 9.81 11.63
CA LEU A 17 -30.43 8.42 11.55
C LEU A 17 -29.83 7.48 12.61
N GLY A 18 -28.94 7.97 13.48
CA GLY A 18 -28.18 7.12 14.40
C GLY A 18 -27.25 6.11 13.71
N SER A 19 -26.93 6.36 12.44
CA SER A 19 -26.01 5.55 11.64
C SER A 19 -24.56 5.98 11.88
N PRO A 20 -23.59 5.07 11.71
CA PRO A 20 -22.17 5.42 11.85
C PRO A 20 -21.78 6.53 10.86
N ASP A 21 -20.98 7.48 11.35
CA ASP A 21 -20.51 8.61 10.54
C ASP A 21 -19.69 8.10 9.34
N PRO A 22 -19.89 8.67 8.14
CA PRO A 22 -19.11 8.30 6.97
C PRO A 22 -17.62 8.60 7.21
N PRO A 23 -16.70 7.79 6.65
CA PRO A 23 -15.27 7.99 6.84
C PRO A 23 -14.84 9.36 6.32
N SER A 24 -13.89 9.99 7.02
CA SER A 24 -13.41 11.32 6.64
C SER A 24 -12.84 11.31 5.21
N PRO A 25 -13.10 12.36 4.42
CA PRO A 25 -12.55 12.50 3.07
C PRO A 25 -11.02 12.39 3.13
N GLY A 26 -10.43 11.62 2.21
CA GLY A 26 -8.99 11.34 2.20
C GLY A 26 -8.57 10.09 2.99
N THR A 27 -9.41 9.54 3.86
CA THR A 27 -9.09 8.27 4.57
C THR A 27 -9.01 7.10 3.60
N GLN A 28 -9.88 7.10 2.59
CA GLN A 28 -9.88 6.08 1.54
C GLN A 28 -8.62 6.15 0.69
N ASP A 29 -8.17 7.37 0.35
CA ASP A 29 -6.95 7.58 -0.44
C ASP A 29 -5.70 7.13 0.30
N VAL A 30 -5.63 7.36 1.62
CA VAL A 30 -4.53 6.87 2.47
C VAL A 30 -4.54 5.34 2.57
N ARG A 31 -5.73 4.72 2.67
CA ARG A 31 -5.86 3.25 2.69
C ARG A 31 -5.43 2.64 1.37
N VAL A 32 -5.88 3.20 0.25
CA VAL A 32 -5.50 2.79 -1.11
C VAL A 32 -4.00 2.99 -1.33
N ALA A 33 -3.42 4.11 -0.89
CA ALA A 33 -1.99 4.37 -1.01
C ALA A 33 -1.15 3.38 -0.19
N ARG A 34 -1.61 2.99 1.01
CA ARG A 34 -0.95 1.97 1.84
C ARG A 34 -1.00 0.60 1.18
N GLU A 35 -2.16 0.23 0.63
CA GLU A 35 -2.36 -1.05 -0.04
C GLU A 35 -1.53 -1.13 -1.34
N HIS A 36 -1.51 -0.04 -2.11
CA HIS A 36 -0.68 0.10 -3.30
C HIS A 36 0.82 0.02 -2.96
N ARG A 37 1.28 0.67 -1.88
CA ARG A 37 2.66 0.52 -1.41
C ARG A 37 2.98 -0.92 -1.00
N ARG A 38 2.05 -1.63 -0.37
CA ARG A 38 2.24 -3.03 0.03
C ARG A 38 2.30 -3.96 -1.18
N PHE A 39 1.47 -3.70 -2.19
CA PHE A 39 1.49 -4.40 -3.47
C PHE A 39 2.80 -4.16 -4.24
N LEU A 40 3.31 -2.92 -4.24
CA LEU A 40 4.60 -2.58 -4.83
C LEU A 40 5.81 -3.06 -4.02
N ALA A 41 5.66 -3.29 -2.71
CA ALA A 41 6.68 -3.89 -1.88
C ALA A 41 6.74 -5.43 -2.00
N ALA A 42 5.63 -6.08 -2.37
CA ALA A 42 5.56 -7.52 -2.58
C ALA A 42 6.57 -8.09 -3.62
N PRO A 43 6.92 -7.40 -4.74
CA PRO A 43 7.99 -7.88 -5.62
C PRO A 43 9.41 -7.76 -5.05
N ALA A 44 9.62 -7.08 -3.91
CA ALA A 44 10.95 -6.91 -3.29
C ALA A 44 11.26 -7.96 -2.20
N GLU A 45 10.29 -8.78 -1.77
CA GLU A 45 10.46 -9.80 -0.72
C GLU A 45 11.03 -11.14 -1.22
N ARG A 46 11.78 -11.12 -2.33
CA ARG A 46 12.69 -12.23 -2.66
C ARG A 46 14.11 -11.70 -2.84
N PRO A 47 14.80 -11.31 -1.74
CA PRO A 47 16.25 -11.25 -1.80
C PRO A 47 16.72 -12.68 -2.09
N ALA A 48 17.29 -12.89 -3.27
CA ALA A 48 17.98 -14.13 -3.65
C ALA A 48 19.20 -14.33 -2.73
N ARG A 49 18.96 -14.71 -1.47
CA ARG A 49 20.01 -15.10 -0.53
C ARG A 49 20.38 -16.56 -0.79
N GLY A 50 20.90 -16.80 -1.99
CA GLY A 50 21.63 -18.01 -2.34
C GLY A 50 23.07 -17.59 -2.60
N ARG A 51 23.94 -17.79 -1.62
CA ARG A 51 25.37 -17.47 -1.69
C ARG A 51 26.05 -18.43 -2.67
N THR A 52 26.16 -18.07 -3.95
CA THR A 52 26.99 -18.83 -4.89
C THR A 52 28.44 -18.40 -4.71
N ARG A 53 29.13 -19.07 -3.78
CA ARG A 53 30.59 -19.08 -3.74
C ARG A 53 31.04 -20.16 -4.72
N ASP A 54 31.07 -19.84 -6.00
CA ASP A 54 31.85 -20.59 -6.98
C ASP A 54 32.92 -19.66 -7.54
N ALA A 55 34.09 -19.72 -6.90
CA ALA A 55 35.31 -19.31 -7.56
C ALA A 55 35.72 -20.49 -8.46
N PRO A 56 35.80 -20.34 -9.79
CA PRO A 56 36.29 -21.41 -10.65
C PRO A 56 37.78 -21.66 -10.35
N PRO A 57 38.22 -22.93 -10.27
CA PRO A 57 39.64 -23.22 -10.19
C PRO A 57 40.33 -22.71 -11.45
N GLN A 58 41.36 -21.92 -11.24
CA GLN A 58 42.22 -21.35 -12.25
C GLN A 58 42.95 -22.51 -12.93
N LEU A 59 42.64 -22.81 -14.19
CA LEU A 59 43.37 -23.79 -14.99
C LEU A 59 44.70 -23.18 -15.45
N PRO A 60 45.84 -23.86 -15.26
CA PRO A 60 47.12 -23.33 -15.69
C PRO A 60 47.23 -23.45 -17.21
N THR A 61 47.59 -22.32 -17.82
CA THR A 61 48.07 -22.19 -19.18
C THR A 61 49.23 -23.16 -19.44
N ARG A 62 49.10 -24.01 -20.46
CA ARG A 62 50.24 -24.52 -21.22
C ARG A 62 49.83 -24.94 -22.62
#